data_AF-A0A813TZ98-F1
#
_entry.id   AF-A0A813TZ98-F1
#
_cell.length_a   1.000
_cell.length_b   1.000
_cell.length_c   1.000
_cell.angle_alpha   90.00
_cell.angle_beta   90.00
_cell.angle_gamma   90.00
#
_symmetry.space_group_name_H-M   'P 1'
#
loop_
_entity.id
_entity.type
_entity.pdbx_description
1 polymer ?
#
loop_
_entity_poly.entity_id
_entity_poly.type
_entity_poly.pdbx_seq_one_letter_code
_entity_poly.pdbx_strand_id
1 'polypeptide(L)'
;MNCMLSILIPLLLTLIVTTQSDDLASIKICGNKNEEYKTCGSACPPTCDDIRYPLPKPSRACILLCKAGCFCKTGYYRAEDGSCVAPDQCCGDNEKYKTCGSAHVETCDYKPKQCTKQCVAGCFCACSEYVRQSNSTGSPCIHRDKCPDPCEEDD
;
A
#
# COMPACT_ATOMS: atom_id res chain seq x y z
N MET A 1 -34.55 -65.89 -0.64
CA MET A 1 -33.29 -65.58 -1.35
C MET A 1 -33.00 -64.07 -1.44
N ASN A 2 -33.66 -63.22 -0.65
CA ASN A 2 -33.63 -61.75 -0.85
C ASN A 2 -32.99 -60.96 0.32
N CYS A 3 -32.59 -61.62 1.41
CA CYS A 3 -31.89 -60.96 2.53
C CYS A 3 -30.43 -60.61 2.21
N MET A 4 -29.77 -61.37 1.32
CA MET A 4 -28.36 -61.15 0.97
C MET A 4 -28.16 -59.85 0.17
N LEU A 5 -29.17 -59.40 -0.60
CA LEU A 5 -29.10 -58.14 -1.37
C LEU A 5 -29.28 -56.89 -0.49
N SER A 6 -29.97 -56.99 0.66
CA SER A 6 -30.20 -55.83 1.55
C SER A 6 -28.96 -55.42 2.35
N ILE A 7 -27.96 -56.30 2.47
CA ILE A 7 -26.70 -56.03 3.19
C ILE A 7 -25.61 -55.53 2.23
N LEU A 8 -25.69 -55.90 0.94
CA LEU A 8 -24.75 -55.45 -0.10
C LEU A 8 -24.91 -53.95 -0.44
N ILE A 9 -26.14 -53.42 -0.40
CA ILE A 9 -26.44 -52.01 -0.70
C ILE A 9 -25.80 -51.03 0.30
N PRO A 10 -25.93 -51.19 1.64
CA PRO A 10 -25.28 -50.30 2.59
C PRO A 10 -23.76 -50.44 2.58
N LEU A 11 -23.21 -51.65 2.31
CA LEU A 11 -21.77 -51.88 2.22
C LEU A 11 -21.14 -51.18 1.00
N LEU A 12 -21.86 -51.14 -0.13
CA LEU A 12 -21.45 -50.41 -1.33
C LEU A 12 -21.53 -48.89 -1.12
N LEU A 13 -22.57 -48.40 -0.44
CA LEU A 13 -22.72 -46.98 -0.09
C LEU A 13 -21.62 -46.50 0.85
N THR A 14 -21.20 -47.31 1.83
CA THR A 14 -20.09 -46.94 2.72
C THR A 14 -18.74 -46.85 2.00
N LEU A 15 -18.51 -47.63 0.94
CA LEU A 15 -17.28 -47.53 0.12
C LEU A 15 -17.19 -46.19 -0.62
N ILE A 16 -18.33 -45.64 -1.04
CA ILE A 16 -18.40 -44.33 -1.73
C ILE A 16 -18.16 -43.18 -0.73
N VAL A 17 -18.55 -43.36 0.53
CA VAL A 17 -18.37 -42.35 1.59
C VAL A 17 -16.91 -42.27 2.07
N THR A 18 -16.11 -43.33 1.90
CA THR A 18 -14.71 -43.35 2.37
C THR A 18 -13.67 -42.77 1.40
N THR A 19 -14.06 -42.29 0.21
CA THR A 19 -13.10 -41.75 -0.78
C THR A 19 -12.99 -40.22 -0.82
N GLN A 20 -13.43 -39.50 0.22
CA GLN A 20 -13.15 -38.07 0.31
C GLN A 20 -11.81 -37.87 1.05
N SER A 21 -10.72 -37.98 0.29
CA SER A 21 -9.46 -37.38 0.67
C SER A 21 -9.61 -35.86 0.56
N ASP A 22 -9.99 -35.20 1.65
CA ASP A 22 -9.89 -33.75 1.79
C ASP A 22 -8.41 -33.32 1.95
N ASP A 23 -7.54 -33.78 1.06
CA ASP A 23 -6.27 -33.09 0.78
C ASP A 23 -6.53 -32.04 -0.30
N LEU A 24 -7.53 -31.18 -0.06
CA LEU A 24 -7.62 -29.92 -0.78
C LEU A 24 -6.49 -29.05 -0.21
N ALA A 25 -5.31 -29.14 -0.83
CA ALA A 25 -4.20 -28.23 -0.64
C ALA A 25 -4.78 -26.83 -0.38
N SER A 26 -4.69 -26.36 0.86
CA SER A 26 -5.47 -25.23 1.34
C SER A 26 -5.14 -24.05 0.43
N ILE A 27 -6.07 -23.67 -0.46
CA ILE A 27 -5.83 -22.58 -1.39
C ILE A 27 -5.67 -21.35 -0.51
N LYS A 28 -4.45 -20.86 -0.41
CA LYS A 28 -4.10 -19.68 0.37
C LYS A 28 -4.56 -18.45 -0.40
N ILE A 29 -5.82 -18.10 -0.17
CA ILE A 29 -6.50 -16.95 -0.76
C ILE A 29 -6.42 -15.78 0.23
N CYS A 30 -6.15 -14.58 -0.29
CA CYS A 30 -6.21 -13.35 0.48
C CYS A 30 -7.62 -12.76 0.44
N GLY A 31 -8.07 -12.21 1.56
CA GLY A 31 -9.44 -11.71 1.71
C GLY A 31 -9.68 -10.34 1.10
N ASN A 32 -8.64 -9.52 0.94
CA ASN A 32 -8.79 -8.14 0.47
C ASN A 32 -8.54 -8.00 -1.04
N LYS A 33 -9.17 -6.98 -1.63
CA LYS A 33 -8.87 -6.54 -2.99
C LYS A 33 -7.41 -6.11 -3.10
N ASN A 34 -6.79 -6.40 -4.25
CA ASN A 34 -5.40 -6.06 -4.57
C ASN A 34 -4.35 -6.70 -3.65
N GLU A 35 -4.70 -7.79 -2.95
CA GLU A 35 -3.73 -8.64 -2.27
C GLU A 35 -3.37 -9.87 -3.11
N GLU A 36 -2.18 -10.41 -2.85
CA GLU A 36 -1.71 -11.69 -3.35
C GLU A 36 -0.99 -12.45 -2.23
N TYR A 37 -1.20 -13.76 -2.17
CA TYR A 37 -0.49 -14.60 -1.22
C TYR A 37 0.91 -14.87 -1.76
N LYS A 38 1.93 -14.62 -0.93
CA LYS A 38 3.32 -14.97 -1.22
C LYS A 38 3.79 -15.96 -0.17
N THR A 39 4.49 -17.01 -0.59
CA THR A 39 5.25 -17.89 0.31
C THR A 39 6.47 -17.18 0.90
N CYS A 40 6.95 -16.13 0.22
CA CYS A 40 8.11 -15.34 0.61
C CYS A 40 7.92 -13.90 0.11
N GLY A 41 7.45 -13.01 0.98
CA GLY A 41 7.36 -11.56 0.75
C GLY A 41 8.21 -10.78 1.74
N SER A 42 8.50 -9.51 1.43
CA SER A 42 9.30 -8.63 2.30
C SER A 42 8.73 -8.60 3.72
N ALA A 43 9.58 -8.73 4.75
CA ALA A 43 9.17 -8.54 6.15
C ALA A 43 8.68 -7.10 6.43
N CYS A 44 8.99 -6.18 5.52
CA CYS A 44 8.53 -4.81 5.56
C CYS A 44 7.87 -4.53 4.20
N PRO A 45 6.56 -4.76 4.04
CA PRO A 45 5.84 -4.40 2.82
C PRO A 45 5.79 -2.89 2.62
N PRO A 46 5.53 -2.39 1.40
CA PRO A 46 5.28 -0.97 1.16
C PRO A 46 3.93 -0.54 1.73
N THR A 47 3.91 0.65 2.31
CA THR A 47 2.78 1.28 3.01
C THR A 47 2.52 2.67 2.44
N CYS A 48 1.31 3.20 2.63
CA CYS A 48 1.02 4.58 2.19
C CYS A 48 1.98 5.60 2.83
N ASP A 49 2.46 5.35 4.05
CA ASP A 49 3.44 6.21 4.68
C ASP A 49 4.75 6.25 3.90
N ASP A 50 5.17 5.20 3.20
CA ASP A 50 6.41 5.21 2.42
C ASP A 50 6.38 6.24 1.27
N ILE A 51 5.19 6.63 0.78
CA ILE A 51 5.03 7.52 -0.39
C ILE A 51 4.31 8.83 -0.09
N ARG A 52 3.64 8.97 1.06
CA ARG A 52 2.86 10.17 1.43
C ARG A 52 3.66 11.47 1.46
N TYR A 53 4.96 11.39 1.74
CA TYR A 53 5.79 12.57 1.84
C TYR A 53 7.10 12.38 1.06
N PRO A 54 7.41 13.22 0.05
CA PRO A 54 8.54 13.02 -0.83
C PRO A 54 9.87 13.48 -0.21
N LEU A 55 9.92 13.72 1.11
CA LEU A 55 11.19 13.97 1.78
C LEU A 55 11.97 12.67 1.99
N PRO A 56 13.32 12.76 2.06
CA PRO A 56 14.15 11.64 2.46
C PRO A 56 13.71 11.13 3.83
N LYS A 57 13.13 9.93 3.85
CA LYS A 57 12.86 9.22 5.09
C LYS A 57 14.12 8.47 5.50
N PRO A 58 14.42 8.38 6.81
CA PRO A 58 15.44 7.45 7.26
C PRO A 58 15.06 6.07 6.73
N SER A 59 16.06 5.34 6.21
CA SER A 59 15.85 3.96 5.79
C SER A 59 15.30 3.18 6.97
N ARG A 60 14.08 2.66 6.84
CA ARG A 60 13.54 1.78 7.87
C ARG A 60 14.45 0.55 7.97
N ALA A 61 14.86 0.19 9.18
CA ALA A 61 15.54 -1.07 9.40
C ALA A 61 14.60 -2.20 8.98
N CYS A 62 15.03 -3.01 8.01
CA CYS A 62 14.27 -4.15 7.54
C CYS A 62 15.14 -5.40 7.52
N ILE A 63 14.65 -6.47 8.14
CA ILE A 63 15.33 -7.76 8.10
C ILE A 63 15.26 -8.34 6.68
N LEU A 64 16.32 -9.02 6.25
CA LEU A 64 16.39 -9.65 4.92
C LEU A 64 15.58 -10.95 4.82
N LEU A 65 15.11 -11.50 5.96
CA LEU A 65 14.23 -12.67 5.94
C LEU A 65 12.87 -12.30 5.37
N CYS A 66 12.36 -13.13 4.44
CA CYS A 66 11.00 -13.01 3.97
C CYS A 66 10.00 -13.73 4.88
N LYS A 67 8.73 -13.33 4.78
CA LYS A 67 7.61 -13.96 5.50
C LYS A 67 6.57 -14.44 4.50
N ALA A 68 5.91 -15.56 4.81
CA ALA A 68 4.74 -16.00 4.07
C ALA A 68 3.49 -15.23 4.53
N GLY A 69 2.58 -14.91 3.62
CA GLY A 69 1.34 -14.19 3.95
C GLY A 69 0.72 -13.45 2.77
N CYS A 70 -0.27 -12.61 3.09
CA CYS A 70 -0.95 -11.75 2.12
C CYS A 70 -0.28 -10.39 2.04
N PHE A 71 0.13 -10.02 0.83
CA PHE A 71 0.81 -8.78 0.52
C PHE A 71 0.03 -7.99 -0.51
N CYS A 72 0.16 -6.67 -0.49
CA CYS A 72 -0.32 -5.85 -1.60
C CYS A 72 0.39 -6.27 -2.89
N LYS A 73 -0.37 -6.38 -3.97
CA LYS A 73 0.15 -6.59 -5.32
C LYS A 73 1.13 -5.48 -5.68
N THR A 74 2.06 -5.77 -6.59
CA THR A 74 2.99 -4.76 -7.11
C THR A 74 2.26 -3.50 -7.58
N GLY A 75 2.71 -2.34 -7.10
CA GLY A 75 2.10 -1.03 -7.40
C GLY A 75 0.99 -0.60 -6.43
N TYR A 76 0.58 -1.47 -5.48
CA TYR A 76 -0.35 -1.14 -4.41
C TYR A 76 0.38 -0.99 -3.07
N TYR A 77 -0.18 -0.14 -2.22
CA TYR A 77 0.38 0.22 -0.92
C TYR A 77 -0.61 -0.15 0.18
N ARG A 78 -0.09 -0.64 1.31
CA ARG A 78 -0.94 -0.95 2.46
C ARG A 78 -1.33 0.34 3.17
N ALA A 79 -2.63 0.61 3.26
CA ALA A 79 -3.19 1.69 4.05
C ALA A 79 -3.27 1.30 5.54
N GLU A 80 -3.57 2.29 6.39
CA GLU A 80 -3.67 2.10 7.85
C GLU A 80 -4.77 1.13 8.25
N ASP A 81 -5.88 1.08 7.49
CA ASP A 81 -6.99 0.13 7.67
C ASP A 81 -6.65 -1.30 7.20
N GLY A 82 -5.43 -1.52 6.69
CA GLY A 82 -4.94 -2.81 6.20
C GLY A 82 -5.30 -3.11 4.74
N SER A 83 -6.06 -2.25 4.06
CA SER A 83 -6.42 -2.42 2.65
C SER A 83 -5.25 -2.11 1.71
N CYS A 84 -5.27 -2.69 0.51
CA CYS A 84 -4.29 -2.43 -0.54
C CYS A 84 -4.85 -1.46 -1.57
N VAL A 85 -4.35 -0.23 -1.54
CA VAL A 85 -4.86 0.90 -2.31
C VAL A 85 -3.89 1.34 -3.39
N ALA A 86 -4.42 1.96 -4.44
CA ALA A 86 -3.60 2.57 -5.48
C ALA A 86 -2.80 3.75 -4.91
N PRO A 87 -1.65 4.11 -5.49
CA PRO A 87 -0.76 5.13 -4.92
C PRO A 87 -1.42 6.49 -4.71
N ASP A 88 -2.27 6.92 -5.64
CA ASP A 88 -3.00 8.18 -5.53
C ASP A 88 -3.97 8.21 -4.35
N GLN A 89 -4.45 7.06 -3.87
CA GLN A 89 -5.32 6.96 -2.70
C GLN A 89 -4.54 7.12 -1.39
N CYS A 90 -3.20 7.08 -1.42
CA CYS A 90 -2.36 7.39 -0.27
C CYS A 90 -2.15 8.90 -0.09
N CYS A 91 -2.31 9.68 -1.16
CA CYS A 91 -2.01 11.10 -1.18
C CYS A 91 -3.11 11.93 -0.51
N GLY A 92 -2.72 13.06 0.09
CA GLY A 92 -3.65 13.99 0.71
C GLY A 92 -4.38 14.89 -0.28
N ASP A 93 -5.17 15.81 0.26
CA ASP A 93 -5.84 16.83 -0.56
C ASP A 93 -4.83 17.68 -1.32
N ASN A 94 -5.16 17.96 -2.58
CA ASN A 94 -4.30 18.69 -3.51
C ASN A 94 -2.92 18.05 -3.69
N GLU A 95 -2.80 16.74 -3.50
CA GLU A 95 -1.62 15.97 -3.86
C GLU A 95 -1.92 14.99 -4.98
N LYS A 96 -0.88 14.64 -5.75
CA LYS A 96 -0.91 13.63 -6.80
C LYS A 96 0.31 12.74 -6.69
N TYR A 97 0.11 11.43 -6.88
CA TYR A 97 1.22 10.52 -6.96
C TYR A 97 1.99 10.74 -8.26
N LYS A 98 3.31 10.81 -8.17
CA LYS A 98 4.20 10.82 -9.34
C LYS A 98 5.26 9.77 -9.13
N THR A 99 5.58 9.04 -10.19
CA THR A 99 6.71 8.10 -10.22
C THR A 99 8.06 8.83 -10.36
N CYS A 100 8.03 10.04 -10.91
CA CYS A 100 9.15 10.97 -10.90
C CYS A 100 8.63 12.37 -10.53
N GLY A 101 8.90 12.80 -9.31
CA GLY A 101 8.80 14.18 -8.88
C GLY A 101 10.12 14.72 -8.35
N SER A 102 10.11 15.98 -7.92
CA SER A 102 11.28 16.68 -7.39
C SER A 102 11.76 16.04 -6.08
N ALA A 103 13.07 15.80 -5.97
CA ALA A 103 13.70 15.38 -4.71
C ALA A 103 13.71 16.48 -3.63
N HIS A 104 13.43 17.74 -4.03
CA HIS A 104 13.26 18.86 -3.12
C HIS A 104 11.79 19.21 -2.97
N VAL A 105 11.38 19.50 -1.73
CA VAL A 105 10.05 20.01 -1.42
C VAL A 105 10.05 21.53 -1.54
N GLU A 106 9.24 22.06 -2.43
CA GLU A 106 8.92 23.49 -2.47
C GLU A 106 7.91 23.79 -1.36
N THR A 107 8.18 24.85 -0.59
CA THR A 107 7.31 25.34 0.47
C THR A 107 7.02 26.83 0.27
N CYS A 108 6.14 27.42 1.08
CA CYS A 108 5.91 28.87 1.05
C CYS A 108 7.21 29.68 1.24
N ASP A 109 8.07 29.25 2.16
CA ASP A 109 9.29 29.99 2.52
C ASP A 109 10.52 29.58 1.71
N TYR A 110 10.43 28.45 0.99
CA TYR A 110 11.58 27.87 0.30
C TYR A 110 11.22 27.41 -1.12
N LYS A 111 11.81 28.10 -2.09
CA LYS A 111 11.84 27.71 -3.48
C LYS A 111 13.24 27.22 -3.88
N PRO A 112 13.43 25.94 -4.20
CA PRO A 112 14.74 25.43 -4.60
C PRO A 112 15.19 26.10 -5.91
N LYS A 113 16.37 26.73 -5.87
CA LYS A 113 16.96 27.40 -7.06
C LYS A 113 17.60 26.41 -8.04
N GLN A 114 17.90 25.20 -7.58
CA GLN A 114 18.56 24.17 -8.38
C GLN A 114 17.77 22.87 -8.28
N CYS A 115 17.29 22.40 -9.42
CA CYS A 115 16.67 21.09 -9.54
C CYS A 115 17.76 20.06 -9.86
N THR A 116 17.83 18.99 -9.08
CA THR A 116 18.67 17.84 -9.41
C THR A 116 17.96 16.98 -10.46
N LYS A 117 18.70 16.16 -11.21
CA LYS A 117 18.10 15.16 -12.13
C LYS A 117 17.56 13.93 -11.38
N GLN A 118 17.55 13.97 -10.05
CA GLN A 118 17.07 12.87 -9.22
C GLN A 118 15.54 12.89 -9.21
N CYS A 119 14.95 11.80 -9.68
CA CYS A 119 13.52 11.54 -9.55
C CYS A 119 13.28 10.74 -8.28
N VAL A 120 12.31 11.16 -7.47
CA VAL A 120 11.75 10.34 -6.40
C VAL A 120 10.27 10.09 -6.65
N ALA A 121 9.81 8.89 -6.33
CA ALA A 121 8.39 8.56 -6.38
C ALA A 121 7.72 8.99 -5.08
N GLY A 122 6.48 9.48 -5.15
CA GLY A 122 5.75 9.93 -3.97
C GLY A 122 4.54 10.79 -4.29
N CYS A 123 3.91 11.30 -3.24
CA CYS A 123 2.85 12.30 -3.32
C CYS A 123 3.46 13.70 -3.39
N PHE A 124 3.02 14.49 -4.36
CA PHE A 124 3.48 15.87 -4.56
C PHE A 124 2.28 16.79 -4.66
N CYS A 125 2.41 18.05 -4.24
CA CYS A 125 1.36 19.03 -4.47
C CYS A 125 0.95 19.05 -5.96
N ALA A 126 -0.36 19.19 -6.19
CA ALA A 126 -0.95 19.26 -7.50
C ALA A 126 -0.34 20.42 -8.30
N CYS A 127 -0.26 20.24 -9.62
CA CYS A 127 0.58 21.04 -10.50
C CYS A 127 0.38 22.56 -10.32
N SER A 128 1.49 23.29 -10.22
CA SER A 128 1.69 24.75 -10.27
C SER A 128 0.88 25.65 -9.34
N GLU A 129 -0.32 25.28 -8.92
CA GLU A 129 -1.22 26.11 -8.11
C GLU A 129 -1.05 25.86 -6.61
N TYR A 130 -0.56 24.67 -6.25
CA TYR A 130 -0.39 24.26 -4.87
C TYR A 130 1.10 24.21 -4.49
N VAL A 131 1.37 24.61 -3.26
CA VAL A 131 2.69 24.55 -2.62
C VAL A 131 2.51 24.01 -1.22
N ARG A 132 3.54 23.34 -0.69
CA ARG A 132 3.46 22.80 0.67
C ARG A 132 3.58 23.94 1.66
N GLN A 133 2.71 24.00 2.67
CA GLN A 133 2.73 25.11 3.62
C GLN A 133 4.07 25.23 4.36
N SER A 134 4.64 24.11 4.83
CA SER A 134 5.94 24.06 5.52
C SER A 134 6.71 22.78 5.20
N ASN A 135 7.95 22.70 5.69
CA ASN A 135 8.79 21.50 5.61
C ASN A 135 8.41 20.41 6.64
N SER A 136 7.37 20.64 7.45
CA SER A 136 6.93 19.67 8.44
C SER A 136 6.32 18.45 7.75
N THR A 137 6.65 17.27 8.28
CA THR A 137 6.02 16.01 7.85
C THR A 137 4.51 16.13 7.93
N GLY A 138 3.81 15.85 6.82
CA GLY A 138 2.34 15.92 6.79
C GLY A 138 1.75 17.33 6.64
N SER A 139 2.57 18.39 6.53
CA SER A 139 2.10 19.73 6.15
C SER A 139 1.18 19.70 4.91
N PRO A 140 0.05 20.42 4.89
CA PRO A 140 -0.86 20.40 3.76
C PRO A 140 -0.28 21.09 2.51
N CYS A 141 -0.80 20.73 1.35
CA CYS A 141 -0.65 21.49 0.11
C CYS A 141 -1.75 22.54 0.04
N ILE A 142 -1.35 23.81 0.09
CA ILE A 142 -2.26 24.96 0.03
C ILE A 142 -2.07 25.68 -1.30
N HIS A 143 -3.07 26.45 -1.73
CA HIS A 143 -2.93 27.31 -2.90
C HIS A 143 -1.81 28.33 -2.65
N ARG A 144 -0.98 28.63 -3.65
CA ARG A 144 0.17 29.53 -3.51
C ARG A 144 -0.18 30.90 -2.94
N ASP A 145 -1.33 31.45 -3.35
CA ASP A 145 -1.82 32.75 -2.86
C ASP A 145 -2.28 32.73 -1.40
N LYS A 146 -2.30 31.56 -0.75
CA LYS A 146 -2.60 31.40 0.68
C LYS A 146 -1.34 31.25 1.54
N CYS A 147 -0.16 31.41 0.97
CA CYS A 147 1.06 31.45 1.77
C CYS A 147 1.01 32.64 2.74
N PRO A 148 1.45 32.47 4.00
CA PRO A 148 1.53 33.58 4.96
C PRO A 148 2.38 34.71 4.40
N ASP A 149 1.91 35.96 4.53
CA ASP A 149 2.73 37.11 4.20
C ASP A 149 3.80 37.28 5.30
N PRO A 150 5.10 37.38 4.95
CA PRO A 150 6.18 37.50 5.93
C PRO A 150 6.15 38.80 6.76
N CYS A 151 5.14 39.65 6.57
CA CYS A 151 4.97 40.93 7.24
C CYS A 151 3.83 40.93 8.27
N GLU A 152 3.11 39.82 8.45
CA GLU A 152 2.16 39.63 9.55
C GLU A 152 2.80 38.77 10.64
N GLU A 153 3.81 39.33 11.33
CA GLU A 153 4.26 38.79 12.61
C GLU A 153 3.34 39.35 13.71
N ASP A 154 2.71 38.44 14.46
CA ASP A 154 1.72 38.72 15.50
C ASP A 154 2.21 39.71 16.58
N ASP A 155 1.42 40.77 16.83
CA ASP A 155 1.53 41.71 17.95
C ASP A 155 1.35 41.04 19.34
#